data_AF-M2SDX0-F1
#
_entry.id   AF-M2SDX0-F1
#
_cell.length_a   1.000
_cell.length_b   1.000
_cell.length_c   1.000
_cell.angle_alpha   90.00
_cell.angle_beta   90.00
_cell.angle_gamma   90.00
#
_symmetry.space_group_name_H-M   'P 1'
#
loop_
_entity.id
_entity.type
_entity.pdbx_description
1 polymer ?
#
loop_
_entity_poly.entity_id
_entity_poly.type
_entity_poly.pdbx_seq_one_letter_code
_entity_poly.pdbx_strand_id
1 'polypeptide(L)'
;MHPIVILFLISISLAECDSNQYLNNRGDCLECDGVYPGCNSCDSTKCTSCKPGYKQIPSQDAAVNCEYLDGFTSEEKTSCNTGFIQNSSSCEYCLNCVTGSCDPQNKCTNCLPDYFLKEGNCYTCYKCKSGKCASITGCTECETGYYSKDGFCNSCGACKSDKCGDSGCTECEDGYYLKDGYCTRCENCEGECSNSEGCAMCKFHYYEDEGMCLRCSLSCKEGCDKTGCIDSNSASLSFISLALILVFISFF
;
A
#
# COMPACT_ATOMS: atom_id res chain seq x y z
N MET A 1 -58.09 5.75 -16.16
CA MET A 1 -56.78 5.64 -16.83
C MET A 1 -56.06 6.98 -16.70
N HIS A 2 -55.12 7.06 -15.77
CA HIS A 2 -54.13 8.13 -15.63
C HIS A 2 -52.83 7.40 -15.26
N PRO A 3 -51.72 7.59 -15.98
CA PRO A 3 -50.52 6.81 -15.73
C PRO A 3 -49.80 7.36 -14.50
N ILE A 4 -49.58 6.49 -13.52
CA ILE A 4 -48.69 6.75 -12.38
C ILE A 4 -47.27 6.68 -12.95
N VAL A 5 -46.64 7.83 -13.12
CA VAL A 5 -45.21 7.91 -13.41
C VAL A 5 -44.48 7.62 -12.10
N ILE A 6 -44.09 6.37 -11.91
CA ILE A 6 -43.18 5.95 -10.83
C ILE A 6 -41.81 6.55 -11.17
N LEU A 7 -41.49 7.68 -10.53
CA LEU A 7 -40.15 8.24 -10.54
C LEU A 7 -39.23 7.25 -9.80
N PHE A 8 -38.54 6.40 -10.55
CA PHE A 8 -37.42 5.64 -10.01
C PHE A 8 -36.32 6.66 -9.66
N LEU A 9 -36.21 6.98 -8.37
CA LEU A 9 -35.03 7.61 -7.81
C LEU A 9 -33.89 6.60 -7.94
N ILE A 10 -33.15 6.69 -9.04
CA ILE A 10 -31.84 6.06 -9.17
C ILE A 10 -31.00 6.71 -8.08
N SER A 11 -30.79 5.99 -6.99
CA SER A 11 -29.75 6.30 -6.00
C SER A 11 -28.42 6.20 -6.72
N ILE A 12 -27.99 7.31 -7.35
CA ILE A 12 -26.62 7.51 -7.77
C ILE A 12 -25.82 7.42 -6.47
N SER A 13 -25.13 6.31 -6.23
CA SER A 13 -24.13 6.25 -5.18
C SER A 13 -23.05 7.25 -5.59
N LEU A 14 -23.14 8.48 -5.09
CA LEU A 14 -22.01 9.38 -5.07
C LEU A 14 -20.91 8.59 -4.36
N ALA A 15 -19.79 8.36 -5.03
CA ALA A 15 -18.64 7.76 -4.39
C ALA A 15 -18.22 8.70 -3.25
N GLU A 16 -18.59 8.36 -2.03
CA GLU A 16 -18.17 9.10 -0.84
C GLU A 16 -16.73 8.65 -0.55
N CYS A 17 -15.78 9.51 -0.89
CA CYS A 17 -14.38 9.30 -0.54
C CYS A 17 -14.20 9.46 0.98
N ASP A 18 -13.21 8.76 1.53
CA ASP A 18 -12.85 8.91 2.94
C ASP A 18 -12.40 10.36 3.22
N SER A 19 -12.47 10.82 4.48
CA SER A 19 -12.23 12.23 4.86
C SER A 19 -10.82 12.77 4.55
N ASN A 20 -9.87 11.86 4.27
CA ASN A 20 -8.49 12.15 3.88
C ASN A 20 -8.26 11.98 2.36
N GLN A 21 -9.32 11.89 1.57
CA GLN A 21 -9.30 11.73 0.12
C GLN A 21 -10.18 12.78 -0.55
N TYR A 22 -9.94 13.04 -1.83
CA TYR A 22 -10.86 13.83 -2.66
C TYR A 22 -11.21 13.08 -3.95
N LEU A 23 -12.44 13.30 -4.43
CA LEU A 23 -12.90 12.74 -5.70
C LEU A 23 -12.35 13.57 -6.86
N ASN A 24 -11.55 12.94 -7.73
CA ASN A 24 -11.05 13.60 -8.93
C ASN A 24 -12.12 13.63 -10.05
N ASN A 25 -11.84 14.35 -11.13
CA ASN A 25 -12.77 14.46 -12.28
C ASN A 25 -12.98 13.15 -13.05
N ARG A 26 -12.16 12.12 -12.80
CA ARG A 26 -12.28 10.77 -13.38
C ARG A 26 -13.15 9.84 -12.52
N GLY A 27 -13.56 10.29 -11.33
CA GLY A 27 -14.33 9.51 -10.38
C GLY A 27 -13.47 8.67 -9.42
N ASP A 28 -12.18 8.92 -9.33
CA ASP A 28 -11.28 8.21 -8.40
C ASP A 28 -11.11 9.01 -7.09
N CYS A 29 -11.10 8.32 -5.95
CA CYS A 29 -10.72 8.90 -4.67
C CYS A 29 -9.19 8.91 -4.53
N LEU A 30 -8.60 10.10 -4.47
CA LEU A 30 -7.15 10.29 -4.32
C LEU A 30 -6.81 10.70 -2.89
N GLU A 31 -5.83 10.04 -2.28
CA GLU A 31 -5.33 10.40 -0.96
C GLU A 31 -4.64 11.76 -0.96
N CYS A 32 -5.02 12.60 0.01
CA CYS A 32 -4.53 13.96 0.12
C CYS A 32 -3.02 14.04 0.32
N ASP A 33 -2.43 13.14 1.09
CA ASP A 33 -0.99 13.13 1.34
C ASP A 33 -0.16 12.74 0.11
N GLY A 34 -0.74 11.91 -0.77
CA GLY A 34 -0.10 11.52 -2.03
C GLY A 34 -0.06 12.66 -3.05
N VAL A 35 -0.97 13.63 -2.95
CA VAL A 35 -1.06 14.79 -3.84
C VAL A 35 -0.38 16.03 -3.22
N TYR A 36 -0.60 16.26 -1.93
CA TYR A 36 -0.04 17.35 -1.15
C TYR A 36 0.71 16.75 0.05
N PRO A 37 2.05 16.66 0.00
CA PRO A 37 2.82 16.06 1.09
C PRO A 37 2.53 16.74 2.44
N GLY A 38 2.28 15.94 3.47
CA GLY A 38 1.94 16.43 4.81
C GLY A 38 0.47 16.85 4.98
N CYS A 39 -0.39 16.59 4.00
CA CYS A 39 -1.78 17.02 4.03
C CYS A 39 -2.72 15.98 4.67
N ASN A 40 -3.62 16.45 5.53
CA ASN A 40 -4.63 15.62 6.20
C ASN A 40 -5.98 15.65 5.47
N SER A 41 -6.38 16.81 4.96
CA SER A 41 -7.60 16.97 4.14
C SER A 41 -7.34 17.97 3.03
N CYS A 42 -7.93 17.73 1.86
CA CYS A 42 -7.68 18.49 0.66
C CYS A 42 -8.92 18.51 -0.25
N ASP A 43 -8.90 19.42 -1.21
CA ASP A 43 -9.76 19.39 -2.38
C ASP A 43 -8.88 19.24 -3.64
N SER A 44 -9.49 19.31 -4.82
CA SER A 44 -8.76 19.18 -6.09
C SER A 44 -7.78 20.32 -6.40
N THR A 45 -7.76 21.38 -5.59
CA THR A 45 -6.94 22.57 -5.79
C THR A 45 -5.90 22.79 -4.69
N LYS A 46 -6.17 22.35 -3.45
CA LYS A 46 -5.29 22.65 -2.32
C LYS A 46 -5.45 21.68 -1.15
N CYS A 47 -4.44 21.66 -0.28
CA CYS A 47 -4.60 21.15 1.06
C CYS A 47 -5.43 22.12 1.93
N THR A 48 -6.51 21.62 2.54
CA THR A 48 -7.39 22.40 3.42
C THR A 48 -7.03 22.26 4.89
N SER A 49 -6.40 21.15 5.29
CA SER A 49 -5.83 20.95 6.63
C SER A 49 -4.54 20.11 6.58
N CYS A 50 -3.53 20.52 7.33
CA CYS A 50 -2.27 19.78 7.41
C CYS A 50 -2.32 18.68 8.47
N LYS A 51 -1.52 17.63 8.27
CA LYS A 51 -1.25 16.62 9.29
C LYS A 51 -0.65 17.30 10.53
N PRO A 52 -0.92 16.76 11.73
CA PRO A 52 -0.26 17.24 12.92
C PRO A 52 1.28 17.23 12.77
N GLY A 53 1.94 18.28 13.27
CA GLY A 53 3.38 18.48 13.04
C GLY A 53 3.72 19.26 11.76
N TYR A 54 2.73 19.60 10.92
CA TYR A 54 2.93 20.42 9.72
C TYR A 54 2.18 21.75 9.80
N LYS A 55 2.69 22.78 9.12
CA LYS A 55 2.01 24.07 8.93
C LYS A 55 1.64 24.30 7.47
N GLN A 56 0.51 24.94 7.23
CA GLN A 56 0.13 25.42 5.90
C GLN A 56 1.08 26.54 5.46
N ILE A 57 1.60 26.43 4.25
CA ILE A 57 2.35 27.50 3.60
C ILE A 57 1.60 27.99 2.35
N PRO A 58 1.53 29.32 2.10
CA PRO A 58 1.03 29.84 0.84
C PRO A 58 2.01 29.44 -0.27
N SER A 59 1.55 28.66 -1.25
CA SER A 59 2.30 28.44 -2.50
C SER A 59 2.05 29.61 -3.45
N GLN A 60 3.10 30.02 -4.18
CA GLN A 60 3.00 31.09 -5.16
C GLN A 60 2.08 30.75 -6.35
N ASP A 61 1.71 29.47 -6.54
CA ASP A 61 0.88 28.98 -7.65
C ASP A 61 -0.41 28.24 -7.22
N ALA A 62 -1.02 28.67 -6.10
CA ALA A 62 -2.40 28.31 -5.70
C ALA A 62 -2.71 26.89 -5.16
N ALA A 63 -1.72 26.08 -4.79
CA ALA A 63 -1.95 24.92 -3.92
C ALA A 63 -1.32 25.13 -2.54
N VAL A 64 -2.13 25.32 -1.49
CA VAL A 64 -1.63 25.32 -0.11
C VAL A 64 -0.97 23.97 0.16
N ASN A 65 0.30 23.98 0.53
CA ASN A 65 1.09 22.80 0.88
C ASN A 65 1.39 22.80 2.38
N CYS A 66 1.77 21.63 2.89
CA CYS A 66 2.13 21.44 4.28
C CYS A 66 3.64 21.27 4.40
N GLU A 67 4.28 22.08 5.25
CA GLU A 67 5.69 21.95 5.56
C GLU A 67 5.84 21.41 6.99
N TYR A 68 6.72 20.43 7.18
CA TYR A 68 7.01 19.87 8.49
C TYR A 68 7.59 20.97 9.39
N LEU A 69 6.99 21.17 10.55
CA LEU A 69 7.55 22.03 11.58
C LEU A 69 8.83 21.38 12.08
N ASP A 70 9.95 22.11 12.07
CA ASP A 70 11.20 21.63 12.66
C ASP A 70 11.07 21.34 14.17
N GLY A 71 9.96 21.78 14.78
CA GLY A 71 9.45 21.34 16.07
C GLY A 71 10.15 21.99 17.25
N PHE A 72 11.11 22.89 17.02
CA PHE A 72 11.89 23.55 18.06
C PHE A 72 11.18 24.78 18.64
N THR A 73 11.43 25.07 19.92
CA THR A 73 10.92 26.27 20.59
C THR A 73 11.74 27.53 20.25
N SER A 74 12.95 27.37 19.71
CA SER A 74 13.89 28.45 19.42
C SER A 74 14.84 28.09 18.27
N GLU A 75 15.46 29.10 17.66
CA GLU A 75 16.45 28.94 16.59
C GLU A 75 17.73 28.19 17.04
N GLU A 76 18.01 28.18 18.34
CA GLU A 76 19.15 27.47 18.94
C GLU A 76 18.93 25.95 19.03
N LYS A 77 17.71 25.46 18.71
CA LYS A 77 17.36 24.04 18.62
C LYS A 77 17.64 23.22 19.88
N THR A 78 17.46 23.84 21.05
CA THR A 78 17.77 23.24 22.36
C THR A 78 16.57 22.55 23.02
N SER A 79 15.34 22.82 22.57
CA SER A 79 14.11 22.28 23.15
C SER A 79 13.00 22.20 22.10
N CYS A 80 12.07 21.25 22.29
CA CYS A 80 10.96 21.00 21.38
C CYS A 80 9.64 21.60 21.88
N ASN A 81 8.78 22.03 20.96
CA ASN A 81 7.43 22.50 21.25
C ASN A 81 6.58 21.38 21.86
N THR A 82 5.52 21.75 22.59
CA THR A 82 4.53 20.81 23.11
C THR A 82 4.02 19.88 21.99
N GLY A 83 4.03 18.57 22.24
CA GLY A 83 3.65 17.56 21.25
C GLY A 83 4.81 17.07 20.37
N PHE A 84 6.03 17.56 20.59
CA PHE A 84 7.24 17.04 19.95
C PHE A 84 8.20 16.44 21.00
N ILE A 85 8.95 15.43 20.60
CA ILE A 85 10.01 14.81 21.38
C ILE A 85 11.38 15.11 20.75
N GLN A 86 12.39 15.33 21.59
CA GLN A 86 13.74 15.57 21.11
C GLN A 86 14.40 14.24 20.72
N ASN A 87 14.77 14.12 19.44
CA ASN A 87 15.50 12.97 18.91
C ASN A 87 16.86 13.45 18.39
N SER A 88 17.87 13.38 19.25
CA SER A 88 19.25 13.82 18.98
C SER A 88 19.32 15.30 18.54
N SER A 89 19.15 15.57 17.25
CA SER A 89 19.25 16.89 16.60
C SER A 89 17.97 17.35 15.90
N SER A 90 16.85 16.64 16.07
CA SER A 90 15.54 17.00 15.53
C SER A 90 14.44 16.93 16.59
N CYS A 91 13.32 17.61 16.34
CA CYS A 91 12.09 17.41 17.09
C CYS A 91 11.12 16.56 16.25
N GLU A 92 10.73 15.41 16.79
CA GLU A 92 9.82 14.48 16.16
C GLU A 92 8.41 14.69 16.71
N TYR A 93 7.42 14.89 15.85
CA TYR A 93 6.04 15.08 16.29
C TYR A 93 5.45 13.77 16.82
N CYS A 94 4.87 13.83 18.01
CA CYS A 94 4.25 12.71 18.70
C CYS A 94 2.80 12.57 18.23
N LEU A 95 2.63 11.92 17.07
CA LEU A 95 1.35 11.87 16.36
C LEU A 95 0.30 11.02 17.08
N ASN A 96 -0.93 11.56 17.19
CA ASN A 96 -2.11 10.92 17.78
C ASN A 96 -1.92 10.40 19.22
N CYS A 97 -1.00 11.02 19.95
CA CYS A 97 -0.75 10.73 21.35
C CYS A 97 -1.55 11.66 22.26
N VAL A 98 -1.98 11.16 23.42
CA VAL A 98 -2.60 11.99 24.46
C VAL A 98 -1.59 13.03 24.93
N THR A 99 -2.05 14.26 25.18
CA THR A 99 -1.20 15.33 25.71
C THR A 99 -0.52 14.90 27.02
N GLY A 100 0.81 15.02 27.07
CA GLY A 100 1.61 14.60 28.23
C GLY A 100 2.00 13.12 28.25
N SER A 101 1.59 12.34 27.24
CA SER A 101 1.98 10.92 27.09
C SER A 101 3.15 10.71 26.12
N CYS A 102 3.81 11.79 25.72
CA CYS A 102 4.98 11.76 24.85
C CYS A 102 6.27 11.71 25.67
N ASP A 103 7.14 10.78 25.33
CA ASP A 103 8.37 10.50 26.06
C ASP A 103 9.55 10.31 25.08
N PRO A 104 10.74 10.88 25.33
CA PRO A 104 11.88 10.74 24.44
C PRO A 104 12.35 9.29 24.21
N GLN A 105 12.08 8.36 25.14
CA GLN A 105 12.50 6.95 25.01
C GLN A 105 11.45 6.12 24.28
N ASN A 106 10.16 6.35 24.56
CA ASN A 106 9.07 5.50 24.10
C ASN A 106 8.19 6.16 23.02
N LYS A 107 8.53 7.37 22.58
CA LYS A 107 7.77 8.25 21.68
C LYS A 107 6.38 8.62 22.23
N CYS A 108 5.44 7.68 22.23
CA CYS A 108 4.13 7.78 22.85
C CYS A 108 3.86 6.60 23.79
N THR A 109 3.21 6.86 24.91
CA THR A 109 2.80 5.85 25.91
C THR A 109 1.29 5.64 25.98
N ASN A 110 0.50 6.57 25.44
CA ASN A 110 -0.95 6.48 25.43
C ASN A 110 -1.55 7.23 24.24
N CYS A 111 -2.37 6.54 23.43
CA CYS A 111 -2.94 7.08 22.22
C CYS A 111 -4.30 7.74 22.45
N LEU A 112 -4.66 8.68 21.57
CA LEU A 112 -6.00 9.24 21.52
C LEU A 112 -7.05 8.14 21.26
N PRO A 113 -8.35 8.36 21.59
CA PRO A 113 -9.42 7.45 21.22
C PRO A 113 -9.41 7.12 19.72
N ASP A 114 -9.79 5.90 19.35
CA ASP A 114 -9.73 5.33 17.99
C ASP A 114 -8.32 5.10 17.42
N TYR A 115 -7.29 5.21 18.26
CA TYR A 115 -5.92 4.81 17.96
C TYR A 115 -5.41 3.74 18.93
N PHE A 116 -4.48 2.93 18.46
CA PHE A 116 -3.79 1.93 19.27
C PHE A 116 -2.28 2.09 19.21
N LEU A 117 -1.64 1.78 20.32
CA LEU A 117 -0.21 1.90 20.52
C LEU A 117 0.49 0.65 19.99
N LYS A 118 1.42 0.85 19.05
CA LYS A 118 2.33 -0.18 18.58
C LYS A 118 3.72 0.42 18.39
N GLU A 119 4.71 -0.13 19.07
CA GLU A 119 6.12 0.28 18.96
C GLU A 119 6.34 1.80 19.18
N GLY A 120 5.61 2.39 20.14
CA GLY A 120 5.70 3.82 20.46
C GLY A 120 4.91 4.75 19.54
N ASN A 121 4.21 4.22 18.53
CA ASN A 121 3.41 5.00 17.60
C ASN A 121 1.92 4.69 17.75
N CYS A 122 1.08 5.69 17.48
CA CYS A 122 -0.37 5.58 17.56
C CYS A 122 -0.97 5.40 16.16
N TYR A 123 -1.44 4.19 15.89
CA TYR A 123 -2.06 3.80 14.63
C TYR A 123 -3.57 3.88 14.71
N THR A 124 -4.22 4.35 13.66
CA THR A 124 -5.68 4.42 13.63
C THR A 124 -6.29 3.02 13.55
N CYS A 125 -7.42 2.82 14.23
CA CYS A 125 -8.27 1.65 14.08
C CYS A 125 -9.16 1.76 12.83
N TYR A 126 -8.53 1.94 11.66
CA TYR A 126 -9.22 2.03 10.38
C TYR A 126 -10.03 0.76 10.10
N LYS A 127 -11.28 0.92 9.63
CA LYS A 127 -12.22 -0.18 9.29
C LYS A 127 -12.42 -1.20 10.40
N CYS A 128 -12.26 -0.76 11.64
CA CYS A 128 -12.59 -1.54 12.81
C CYS A 128 -14.08 -1.42 13.13
N LYS A 129 -14.74 -2.52 13.52
CA LYS A 129 -16.12 -2.44 13.99
C LYS A 129 -16.20 -1.55 15.24
N SER A 130 -17.33 -0.88 15.41
CA SER A 130 -17.56 0.01 16.55
C SER A 130 -17.32 -0.70 17.88
N GLY A 131 -16.50 -0.10 18.75
CA GLY A 131 -16.12 -0.65 20.05
C GLY A 131 -15.13 -1.82 20.01
N LYS A 132 -14.54 -2.14 18.84
CA LYS A 132 -13.58 -3.25 18.68
C LYS A 132 -12.12 -2.81 18.55
N CYS A 133 -11.88 -1.51 18.67
CA CYS A 133 -10.56 -0.92 18.76
C CYS A 133 -10.06 -0.99 20.22
N ALA A 134 -9.00 -1.76 20.45
CA ALA A 134 -8.32 -1.82 21.74
C ALA A 134 -7.01 -1.04 21.67
N SER A 135 -6.71 -0.25 22.71
CA SER A 135 -5.59 0.69 22.72
C SER A 135 -4.19 0.07 22.61
N ILE A 136 -4.04 -1.24 22.83
CA ILE A 136 -2.74 -1.94 22.77
C ILE A 136 -2.72 -3.00 21.67
N THR A 137 -3.79 -3.76 21.51
CA THR A 137 -3.84 -4.85 20.52
C THR A 137 -4.38 -4.40 19.17
N GLY A 138 -4.85 -3.15 19.05
CA GLY A 138 -5.49 -2.64 17.85
C GLY A 138 -6.87 -3.22 17.63
N CYS A 139 -7.25 -3.35 16.37
CA CYS A 139 -8.57 -3.82 16.00
C CYS A 139 -8.72 -5.33 16.21
N THR A 140 -9.66 -5.71 17.07
CA THR A 140 -10.00 -7.11 17.37
C THR A 140 -11.00 -7.70 16.39
N GLU A 141 -11.78 -6.85 15.70
CA GLU A 141 -12.80 -7.29 14.74
C GLU A 141 -13.04 -6.22 13.69
N CYS A 142 -12.84 -6.58 12.42
CA CYS A 142 -12.92 -5.66 11.30
C CYS A 142 -14.30 -5.61 10.66
N GLU A 143 -14.60 -4.53 9.94
CA GLU A 143 -15.77 -4.40 9.09
C GLU A 143 -15.79 -5.47 7.98
N THR A 144 -16.96 -5.75 7.41
CA THR A 144 -17.11 -6.73 6.32
C THR A 144 -16.21 -6.37 5.13
N GLY A 145 -15.51 -7.37 4.59
CA GLY A 145 -14.53 -7.18 3.50
C GLY A 145 -13.10 -6.90 3.99
N TYR A 146 -12.89 -6.86 5.31
CA TYR A 146 -11.58 -6.71 5.94
C TYR A 146 -11.33 -7.83 6.95
N TYR A 147 -10.06 -8.15 7.18
CA TYR A 147 -9.62 -9.13 8.15
C TYR A 147 -8.57 -8.54 9.10
N SER A 148 -8.57 -8.99 10.36
CA SER A 148 -7.63 -8.49 11.36
C SER A 148 -6.30 -9.21 11.26
N LYS A 149 -5.21 -8.44 11.14
CA LYS A 149 -3.84 -8.94 11.21
C LYS A 149 -2.96 -7.91 11.90
N ASP A 150 -2.28 -8.35 12.96
CA ASP A 150 -1.35 -7.54 13.76
C ASP A 150 -1.92 -6.22 14.31
N GLY A 151 -3.22 -6.24 14.63
CA GLY A 151 -4.00 -5.08 15.12
C GLY A 151 -4.58 -4.18 14.03
N PHE A 152 -4.34 -4.48 12.76
CA PHE A 152 -4.84 -3.72 11.61
C PHE A 152 -5.92 -4.47 10.86
N CYS A 153 -6.88 -3.73 10.30
CA CYS A 153 -7.85 -4.26 9.34
C CYS A 153 -7.31 -4.14 7.93
N ASN A 154 -7.02 -5.29 7.32
CA ASN A 154 -6.49 -5.38 5.97
C ASN A 154 -7.62 -5.72 5.01
N SER A 155 -7.67 -5.05 3.86
CA SER A 155 -8.69 -5.30 2.85
C SER A 155 -8.50 -6.67 2.22
N CYS A 156 -9.60 -7.41 2.02
CA CYS A 156 -9.59 -8.65 1.25
C CYS A 156 -9.52 -8.42 -0.27
N GLY A 157 -9.69 -7.18 -0.75
CA GLY A 157 -9.53 -6.83 -2.16
C GLY A 157 -10.52 -7.55 -3.08
N ALA A 158 -10.02 -8.08 -4.21
CA ALA A 158 -10.79 -8.83 -5.22
C ALA A 158 -11.16 -10.25 -4.77
N CYS A 159 -11.62 -10.38 -3.54
CA CYS A 159 -12.10 -11.63 -2.97
C CYS A 159 -13.56 -11.85 -3.32
N LYS A 160 -13.96 -13.10 -3.62
CA LYS A 160 -15.38 -13.40 -3.80
C LYS A 160 -16.18 -13.06 -2.54
N SER A 161 -17.45 -12.75 -2.73
CA SER A 161 -18.38 -12.49 -1.62
C SER A 161 -18.36 -13.67 -0.62
N ASP A 162 -18.34 -13.35 0.67
CA ASP A 162 -18.25 -14.31 1.78
C ASP A 162 -16.97 -15.19 1.82
N LYS A 163 -15.92 -14.83 1.06
CA LYS A 163 -14.63 -15.54 1.04
C LYS A 163 -13.50 -14.80 1.74
N CYS A 164 -13.80 -13.66 2.35
CA CYS A 164 -12.90 -12.94 3.24
C CYS A 164 -12.93 -13.62 4.62
N GLY A 165 -11.88 -14.40 4.93
CA GLY A 165 -11.72 -15.09 6.20
C GLY A 165 -10.75 -14.37 7.14
N ASP A 166 -10.43 -15.02 8.26
CA ASP A 166 -9.63 -14.41 9.34
C ASP A 166 -8.18 -14.10 8.96
N SER A 167 -7.63 -14.82 7.98
CA SER A 167 -6.25 -14.67 7.51
C SER A 167 -6.14 -14.01 6.12
N GLY A 168 -7.24 -13.47 5.61
CA GLY A 168 -7.33 -12.90 4.26
C GLY A 168 -8.35 -13.61 3.40
N CYS A 169 -8.23 -13.43 2.09
CA CYS A 169 -9.10 -14.08 1.12
C CYS A 169 -8.84 -15.58 1.05
N THR A 170 -9.91 -16.35 0.82
CA THR A 170 -9.85 -17.81 0.62
C THR A 170 -10.17 -18.22 -0.82
N GLU A 171 -10.78 -17.32 -1.60
CA GLU A 171 -11.12 -17.56 -3.00
C GLU A 171 -11.30 -16.22 -3.73
N CYS A 172 -10.51 -16.01 -4.77
CA CYS A 172 -10.52 -14.74 -5.52
C CYS A 172 -11.60 -14.69 -6.60
N GLU A 173 -12.02 -13.48 -6.96
CA GLU A 173 -12.87 -13.22 -8.11
C GLU A 173 -12.24 -13.71 -9.43
N ASP A 174 -13.06 -13.90 -10.45
CA ASP A 174 -12.58 -14.36 -11.75
C ASP A 174 -11.58 -13.35 -12.35
N GLY A 175 -10.47 -13.86 -12.91
CA GLY A 175 -9.35 -13.03 -13.37
C GLY A 175 -8.33 -12.66 -12.29
N TYR A 176 -8.49 -13.19 -11.07
CA TYR A 176 -7.51 -13.11 -9.99
C TYR A 176 -7.16 -14.50 -9.47
N TYR A 177 -5.98 -14.62 -8.88
CA TYR A 177 -5.52 -15.82 -8.20
C TYR A 177 -5.06 -15.50 -6.78
N LEU A 178 -5.15 -16.51 -5.92
CA LEU A 178 -4.86 -16.43 -4.51
C LEU A 178 -3.37 -16.64 -4.26
N LYS A 179 -2.71 -15.64 -3.67
CA LYS A 179 -1.33 -15.71 -3.19
C LYS A 179 -1.25 -15.13 -1.79
N ASP A 180 -0.85 -15.96 -0.82
CA ASP A 180 -0.65 -15.58 0.59
C ASP A 180 -1.85 -14.86 1.25
N GLY A 181 -3.08 -15.26 0.90
CA GLY A 181 -4.31 -14.64 1.41
C GLY A 181 -4.74 -13.37 0.66
N TYR A 182 -4.05 -12.99 -0.41
CA TYR A 182 -4.39 -11.85 -1.26
C TYR A 182 -4.76 -12.28 -2.67
N CYS A 183 -5.63 -11.50 -3.30
CA CYS A 183 -6.01 -11.71 -4.69
C CYS A 183 -5.13 -10.89 -5.62
N THR A 184 -4.26 -11.59 -6.34
CA THR A 184 -3.37 -11.00 -7.34
C THR A 184 -4.02 -11.08 -8.71
N ARG A 185 -4.02 -9.97 -9.45
CA ARG A 185 -4.60 -9.91 -10.78
C ARG A 185 -3.82 -10.79 -11.74
N CYS A 186 -4.54 -11.56 -12.54
CA CYS A 186 -3.93 -12.32 -13.63
C CYS A 186 -3.61 -11.39 -14.79
N GLU A 187 -2.34 -11.28 -15.12
CA GLU A 187 -1.85 -10.44 -16.20
C GLU A 187 -1.00 -11.23 -17.18
N ASN A 188 -1.16 -10.94 -18.47
CA ASN A 188 -0.33 -11.50 -19.53
C ASN A 188 -0.36 -13.04 -19.63
N CYS A 189 -1.47 -13.66 -19.26
CA CYS A 189 -1.66 -15.11 -19.33
C CYS A 189 -2.24 -15.51 -20.68
N GLU A 190 -1.83 -16.67 -21.20
CA GLU A 190 -2.47 -17.30 -22.36
C GLU A 190 -3.68 -18.10 -21.87
N GLY A 191 -4.85 -17.47 -21.85
CA GLY A 191 -6.11 -18.06 -21.40
C GLY A 191 -6.50 -17.63 -19.98
N GLU A 192 -7.34 -18.45 -19.33
CA GLU A 192 -7.77 -18.24 -17.95
C GLU A 192 -6.67 -18.67 -16.97
N CYS A 193 -6.52 -17.93 -15.89
CA CYS A 193 -5.65 -18.30 -14.79
C CYS A 193 -6.39 -19.16 -13.76
N SER A 194 -5.66 -20.08 -13.13
CA SER A 194 -6.15 -20.87 -12.01
C SER A 194 -6.21 -20.01 -10.75
N ASN A 195 -7.27 -20.16 -9.96
CA ASN A 195 -7.41 -19.44 -8.70
C ASN A 195 -6.29 -19.79 -7.70
N SER A 196 -5.76 -21.01 -7.72
CA SER A 196 -4.73 -21.45 -6.75
C SER A 196 -3.31 -21.42 -7.29
N GLU A 197 -3.14 -21.50 -8.61
CA GLU A 197 -1.81 -21.63 -9.25
C GLU A 197 -1.44 -20.41 -10.10
N GLY A 198 -2.36 -19.47 -10.31
CA GLY A 198 -2.15 -18.35 -11.21
C GLY A 198 -2.07 -18.84 -12.66
N CYS A 199 -1.11 -18.32 -13.42
CA CYS A 199 -1.04 -18.53 -14.85
C CYS A 199 -0.17 -19.73 -15.21
N ALA A 200 -0.78 -20.74 -15.83
CA ALA A 200 -0.08 -21.92 -16.31
C ALA A 200 0.79 -21.62 -17.55
N MET A 201 0.35 -20.68 -18.38
CA MET A 201 1.07 -20.23 -19.57
C MET A 201 0.99 -18.71 -19.70
N CYS A 202 2.09 -18.12 -20.14
CA CYS A 202 2.24 -16.69 -20.32
C CYS A 202 2.28 -16.33 -21.81
N LYS A 203 1.77 -15.14 -22.12
CA LYS A 203 1.80 -14.57 -23.47
C LYS A 203 3.23 -14.44 -23.96
N PHE A 204 3.40 -14.46 -25.27
CA PHE A 204 4.68 -14.20 -25.91
C PHE A 204 5.43 -12.99 -25.30
N HIS A 205 6.74 -13.15 -25.05
CA HIS A 205 7.62 -12.24 -24.30
C HIS A 205 7.35 -12.11 -22.78
N TYR A 206 6.65 -13.07 -22.19
CA TYR A 206 6.56 -13.24 -20.74
C TYR A 206 6.91 -14.68 -20.37
N TYR A 207 7.45 -14.85 -19.17
CA TYR A 207 7.72 -16.17 -18.59
C TYR A 207 6.96 -16.33 -17.28
N GLU A 208 6.58 -17.56 -16.97
CA GLU A 208 5.90 -17.90 -15.72
C GLU A 208 6.92 -17.86 -14.57
N ASP A 209 6.54 -17.22 -13.47
CA ASP A 209 7.20 -17.32 -12.18
C ASP A 209 6.22 -17.22 -11.00
N GLU A 210 6.00 -18.33 -10.31
CA GLU A 210 5.10 -18.45 -9.17
C GLU A 210 3.66 -17.97 -9.49
N GLY A 211 3.15 -18.41 -10.64
CA GLY A 211 1.83 -18.06 -11.16
C GLY A 211 1.75 -16.67 -11.80
N MET A 212 2.81 -15.87 -11.77
CA MET A 212 2.88 -14.56 -12.44
C MET A 212 3.52 -14.67 -13.82
N CYS A 213 3.09 -13.82 -14.75
CA CYS A 213 3.78 -13.65 -16.01
C CYS A 213 4.69 -12.43 -15.95
N LEU A 214 5.99 -12.69 -15.78
CA LEU A 214 7.02 -11.67 -15.71
C LEU A 214 7.52 -11.35 -17.13
N ARG A 215 7.70 -10.06 -17.40
CA ARG A 215 8.12 -9.61 -18.73
C ARG A 215 9.58 -9.99 -18.99
N CYS A 216 9.85 -10.50 -20.19
CA CYS A 216 11.21 -10.69 -20.66
C CYS A 216 11.99 -9.37 -20.71
N SER A 217 13.31 -9.47 -20.57
CA SER A 217 14.20 -8.36 -20.92
C SER A 217 13.98 -7.95 -22.38
N LEU A 218 14.05 -6.64 -22.66
CA LEU A 218 13.96 -6.10 -24.02
C LEU A 218 15.08 -6.61 -24.95
N SER A 219 16.15 -7.18 -24.38
CA SER A 219 17.24 -7.78 -25.14
C SER A 219 16.90 -9.16 -25.72
N CYS A 220 15.90 -9.85 -25.17
CA CYS A 220 15.52 -11.18 -25.63
C CYS A 220 14.67 -11.08 -26.90
N LYS A 221 15.16 -11.65 -28.01
CA LYS A 221 14.51 -11.50 -29.32
C LYS A 221 13.46 -12.56 -29.55
N GLU A 222 13.74 -13.79 -29.13
CA GLU A 222 12.91 -14.96 -29.42
C GLU A 222 12.02 -15.35 -28.23
N GLY A 223 12.47 -15.09 -27.00
CA GLY A 223 11.70 -15.38 -25.79
C GLY A 223 12.62 -15.44 -24.56
N CYS A 224 12.07 -15.78 -23.41
CA CYS A 224 12.84 -15.99 -22.20
C CYS A 224 12.16 -17.01 -21.26
N ASP A 225 12.93 -17.55 -20.33
CA ASP A 225 12.46 -18.28 -19.15
C ASP A 225 13.14 -17.74 -17.88
N LYS A 226 12.95 -18.43 -16.74
CA LYS A 226 13.56 -18.07 -15.45
C LYS A 226 15.10 -18.03 -15.48
N THR A 227 15.73 -18.64 -16.48
CA THR A 227 17.19 -18.72 -16.62
C THR A 227 17.76 -17.66 -17.57
N GLY A 228 16.92 -16.98 -18.37
CA GLY A 228 17.32 -15.88 -19.22
C GLY A 228 16.70 -15.94 -20.62
N CYS A 229 17.32 -15.27 -21.59
CA CYS A 229 16.82 -15.26 -22.96
C CYS A 229 16.96 -16.65 -23.60
N ILE A 230 15.85 -17.13 -24.17
CA ILE A 230 15.81 -18.30 -25.04
C ILE A 230 16.08 -17.76 -26.44
N ASP A 231 17.33 -17.40 -26.70
CA ASP A 231 17.77 -17.09 -28.06
C ASP A 231 18.51 -18.32 -28.59
N SER A 232 18.36 -18.61 -29.87
CA SER A 232 19.09 -19.67 -30.57
C SER A 232 20.64 -19.59 -30.43
N ASN A 233 21.17 -18.51 -29.83
CA ASN A 233 22.59 -18.25 -29.52
C ASN A 233 22.94 -18.24 -28.00
N SER A 234 21.99 -18.41 -27.07
CA SER A 234 22.28 -18.37 -25.61
C SER A 234 22.91 -19.65 -25.05
N ALA A 235 23.10 -20.69 -25.87
CA ALA A 235 23.97 -21.84 -25.59
C ALA A 235 25.48 -21.52 -25.68
N SER A 236 25.90 -20.29 -25.38
CA SER A 236 27.31 -19.92 -25.38
C SER A 236 27.67 -19.18 -24.10
N LEU A 237 28.10 -19.93 -23.07
CA LEU A 237 29.11 -19.52 -22.06
C LEU A 237 29.35 -20.54 -20.90
N SER A 238 28.72 -21.72 -20.87
CA SER A 238 28.96 -22.70 -19.78
C SER A 238 29.87 -23.91 -20.14
N PHE A 239 30.26 -24.12 -21.40
CA PHE A 239 31.01 -25.34 -21.79
C PHE A 239 32.42 -25.12 -22.37
N ILE A 240 32.91 -23.88 -22.45
CA ILE A 240 34.25 -23.61 -23.00
C ILE A 240 35.38 -23.77 -21.95
N SER A 241 35.07 -23.98 -20.66
CA SER A 241 36.11 -24.12 -19.62
C SER A 241 36.60 -25.55 -19.33
N LEU A 242 36.03 -26.61 -19.92
CA LEU A 242 36.57 -27.99 -19.74
C LEU A 242 37.42 -28.51 -20.91
N ALA A 243 37.37 -27.90 -22.09
CA ALA A 243 38.12 -28.37 -23.25
C ALA A 243 39.60 -27.91 -23.27
N LEU A 244 39.96 -26.90 -22.48
CA LEU A 244 41.34 -26.38 -22.42
C LEU A 244 42.24 -27.04 -21.36
N ILE A 245 41.67 -27.87 -20.45
CA ILE A 245 42.46 -28.58 -19.44
C ILE A 245 42.98 -29.95 -19.93
N LEU A 246 42.36 -30.54 -20.96
CA LEU A 246 42.79 -31.85 -21.49
C LEU A 246 43.93 -31.79 -22.53
N VAL A 247 44.35 -30.60 -22.98
CA VAL A 247 45.47 -30.45 -23.94
C VAL A 247 46.84 -30.29 -23.24
N PHE A 248 46.87 -30.09 -21.92
CA PHE A 248 48.13 -29.95 -21.16
C PHE A 248 48.60 -31.21 -20.42
N ILE A 249 47.89 -32.35 -20.52
CA ILE A 249 48.30 -33.63 -19.88
C ILE A 249 48.88 -34.63 -20.91
N SER A 250 49.20 -34.19 -22.12
CA SER A 250 49.89 -35.02 -23.13
C SER A 250 51.29 -34.52 -23.49
N PHE A 251 51.83 -33.56 -22.72
CA PHE A 251 53.25 -33.20 -22.71
C PHE A 251 53.75 -33.09 -21.26
N PHE A 252 53.76 -34.20 -20.53
CA PHE A 252 54.76 -34.58 -19.52
C PHE A 252 54.60 -36.06 -19.17
#